data_AF-A0A158DBG3-F1
#
_entry.id   AF-A0A158DBG3-F1
#
_cell.length_a   1.000
_cell.length_b   1.000
_cell.length_c   1.000
_cell.angle_alpha   90.00
_cell.angle_beta   90.00
_cell.angle_gamma   90.00
#
_symmetry.space_group_name_H-M   'P 1'
#
loop_
_entity.id
_entity.type
_entity.pdbx_description
1 polymer ?
#
loop_
_entity_poly.entity_id
_entity_poly.type
_entity_poly.pdbx_seq_one_letter_code
_entity_poly.pdbx_strand_id
1 'polypeptide(L)'
;MAAPCASRFGHVRIAVLVRCYNEAVTIGTVVRGFLAALLGARVYVFDNRSSDDTAGAARRAGAVVRQVADQGKGNVIRRMFADVEADVYVLVDGDDTYDASAAPALVETLLANGLDMVVGARRSDEREAYRLGHRFGNRLLTRFVAVVPRSPSSMAVTTGASTLSRARTRFSTVSA
;
A
#
# COMPACT_ATOMS: atom_id res chain seq x y z
N MET A 1 -0.13 -30.44 -19.17
CA MET A 1 -0.72 -29.08 -19.34
C MET A 1 -1.06 -28.57 -17.96
N ALA A 2 -0.33 -27.58 -17.44
CA ALA A 2 -0.66 -26.99 -16.14
C ALA A 2 -1.99 -26.24 -16.28
N ALA A 3 -2.94 -26.50 -15.37
CA ALA A 3 -4.20 -25.76 -15.32
C ALA A 3 -3.90 -24.26 -15.20
N PRO A 4 -4.71 -23.37 -15.79
CA PRO A 4 -4.62 -21.96 -15.45
C PRO A 4 -4.86 -21.85 -13.95
N CYS A 5 -3.86 -21.41 -13.19
CA CYS A 5 -4.02 -21.12 -11.78
C CYS A 5 -5.05 -19.99 -11.69
N ALA A 6 -6.31 -20.36 -11.47
CA ALA A 6 -7.39 -19.41 -11.30
C ALA A 6 -6.97 -18.48 -10.16
N SER A 7 -6.94 -17.17 -10.42
CA SER A 7 -6.58 -16.21 -9.39
C SER A 7 -7.52 -16.46 -8.19
N ARG A 8 -6.95 -16.51 -6.98
CA ARG A 8 -7.67 -16.68 -5.71
C ARG A 8 -8.80 -15.64 -5.55
N PHE A 9 -8.79 -14.57 -6.35
CA PHE A 9 -9.69 -13.44 -6.31
C PHE A 9 -10.56 -13.31 -7.57
N GLY A 10 -10.67 -14.36 -8.39
CA GLY A 10 -11.48 -14.34 -9.62
C GLY A 10 -10.97 -13.34 -10.67
N HIS A 11 -11.85 -12.53 -11.24
CA HIS A 11 -11.53 -11.49 -12.25
C HIS A 11 -11.13 -10.13 -11.63
N VAL A 12 -10.93 -10.05 -10.31
CA VAL A 12 -10.56 -8.80 -9.63
C VAL A 12 -9.13 -8.39 -10.01
N ARG A 13 -8.98 -7.16 -10.52
CA ARG A 13 -7.67 -6.59 -10.83
C ARG A 13 -7.06 -6.00 -9.56
N ILE A 14 -5.97 -6.60 -9.10
CA ILE A 14 -5.22 -6.15 -7.93
C ILE A 14 -3.95 -5.44 -8.38
N ALA A 15 -3.74 -4.21 -7.91
CA ALA A 15 -2.51 -3.46 -8.09
C ALA A 15 -1.81 -3.23 -6.76
N VAL A 16 -0.55 -3.66 -6.67
CA VAL A 16 0.34 -3.32 -5.56
C VAL A 16 1.08 -2.05 -5.92
N LEU A 17 0.92 -1.01 -5.11
CA LEU A 17 1.49 0.31 -5.28
C LEU A 17 2.61 0.50 -4.25
N VAL A 18 3.85 0.38 -4.69
CA VAL A 18 5.03 0.48 -3.85
C VAL A 18 5.65 1.86 -4.01
N ARG A 19 5.83 2.58 -2.90
CA ARG A 19 6.57 3.85 -2.89
C ARG A 19 8.03 3.61 -2.55
N CYS A 20 8.94 4.22 -3.30
CA CYS A 20 10.36 4.07 -3.06
C CYS A 20 11.11 5.41 -3.14
N TYR A 21 12.13 5.53 -2.30
CA TYR A 21 13.14 6.57 -2.36
C TYR A 21 14.44 6.03 -1.75
N ASN A 22 15.44 5.74 -2.59
CA ASN A 22 16.72 5.14 -2.20
C ASN A 22 16.59 3.79 -1.48
N GLU A 23 15.87 2.85 -2.10
CA GLU A 23 15.55 1.51 -1.59
C GLU A 23 16.15 0.39 -2.44
N ALA A 24 17.31 0.60 -3.11
CA ALA A 24 17.86 -0.36 -4.06
C ALA A 24 18.13 -1.76 -3.48
N VAL A 25 18.42 -1.84 -2.18
CA VAL A 25 18.75 -3.08 -1.47
C VAL A 25 17.51 -3.93 -1.19
N THR A 26 16.41 -3.29 -0.82
CA THR A 26 15.19 -3.90 -0.27
C THR A 26 14.13 -4.11 -1.34
N ILE A 27 14.01 -3.19 -2.32
CA ILE A 27 12.89 -3.17 -3.27
C ILE A 27 12.73 -4.45 -4.08
N GLY A 28 13.84 -5.12 -4.40
CA GLY A 28 13.79 -6.38 -5.14
C GLY A 28 13.07 -7.48 -4.35
N THR A 29 13.30 -7.55 -3.04
CA THR A 29 12.64 -8.51 -2.13
C THR A 29 11.17 -8.17 -1.98
N VAL A 30 10.84 -6.90 -1.75
CA VAL A 30 9.45 -6.43 -1.65
C VAL A 30 8.64 -6.81 -2.90
N VAL A 31 9.14 -6.48 -4.09
CA VAL A 31 8.44 -6.78 -5.36
C VAL A 31 8.22 -8.28 -5.52
N ARG A 32 9.24 -9.11 -5.28
CA ARG A 32 9.12 -10.58 -5.39
C ARG A 32 8.15 -11.14 -4.35
N GLY A 33 8.18 -10.63 -3.12
CA GLY A 33 7.27 -11.03 -2.05
C GLY A 33 5.81 -10.80 -2.44
N PHE A 34 5.49 -9.61 -2.96
CA PHE A 34 4.12 -9.29 -3.38
C PHE A 34 3.67 -10.05 -4.62
N LEU A 35 4.55 -10.27 -5.60
CA LEU A 35 4.24 -11.10 -6.77
C LEU A 35 3.95 -12.56 -6.37
N ALA A 36 4.67 -13.09 -5.38
CA ALA A 36 4.46 -14.44 -4.86
C ALA A 36 3.18 -14.54 -4.01
N ALA A 37 2.93 -13.55 -3.15
CA ALA A 37 1.78 -13.54 -2.25
C ALA A 37 0.45 -13.33 -3.00
N LEU A 38 0.43 -12.44 -3.99
CA LEU A 38 -0.76 -12.06 -4.74
C LEU A 38 -0.64 -12.50 -6.21
N LEU A 39 -0.87 -13.79 -6.45
CA LEU A 39 -0.82 -14.36 -7.80
C LEU A 39 -1.79 -13.63 -8.75
N GLY A 40 -1.24 -13.09 -9.84
CA GLY A 40 -1.99 -12.32 -10.84
C GLY A 40 -2.09 -10.82 -10.58
N ALA A 41 -1.57 -10.32 -9.44
CA ALA A 41 -1.47 -8.88 -9.20
C ALA A 41 -0.37 -8.24 -10.07
N ARG A 42 -0.55 -6.96 -10.42
CA ARG A 42 0.54 -6.13 -10.95
C ARG A 42 1.18 -5.33 -9.84
N VAL A 43 2.51 -5.37 -9.77
CA VAL A 43 3.30 -4.55 -8.86
C VAL A 43 3.82 -3.32 -9.62
N TYR A 44 3.45 -2.14 -9.14
CA TYR A 44 3.93 -0.86 -9.62
C TYR A 44 4.84 -0.23 -8.57
N VAL A 45 6.03 0.17 -8.98
CA VAL A 45 6.98 0.89 -8.13
C VAL A 45 7.04 2.33 -8.58
N PHE A 46 6.73 3.26 -7.69
CA PHE A 46 6.85 4.69 -7.93
C PHE A 46 8.11 5.20 -7.25
N ASP A 47 9.11 5.48 -8.07
CA ASP A 47 10.41 5.98 -7.67
C ASP A 47 10.37 7.51 -7.56
N ASN A 48 10.52 8.02 -6.35
CA ASN A 48 10.43 9.44 -6.02
C ASN A 48 11.78 10.16 -6.18
N ARG A 49 12.41 9.98 -7.35
CA ARG A 49 13.73 10.53 -7.70
C ARG A 49 14.86 9.98 -6.81
N SER A 50 14.98 8.65 -6.76
CA SER A 50 16.11 8.00 -6.11
C SER A 50 17.44 8.34 -6.81
N SER A 51 18.52 8.38 -6.03
CA SER A 51 19.88 8.58 -6.51
C SER A 51 20.68 7.27 -6.66
N ASP A 52 20.06 6.14 -6.31
CA ASP A 52 20.63 4.79 -6.39
C ASP A 52 19.95 3.95 -7.50
N ASP A 53 20.26 2.64 -7.56
CA ASP A 53 19.68 1.72 -8.55
C ASP A 53 18.28 1.19 -8.17
N THR A 54 17.49 1.92 -7.37
CA THR A 54 16.14 1.50 -6.96
C THR A 54 15.26 1.12 -8.15
N ALA A 55 15.23 1.99 -9.17
CA ALA A 55 14.44 1.76 -10.37
C ALA A 55 14.92 0.53 -11.17
N GLY A 56 16.24 0.30 -11.24
CA GLY A 56 16.78 -0.87 -11.93
C GLY A 56 16.48 -2.15 -11.17
N ALA A 57 16.69 -2.16 -9.86
CA ALA A 57 16.38 -3.29 -8.98
C ALA A 57 14.90 -3.69 -9.05
N ALA A 58 14.00 -2.71 -9.01
CA ALA A 58 12.56 -2.93 -9.15
C ALA A 58 12.17 -3.54 -10.51
N ARG A 59 12.71 -3.02 -11.63
CA ARG A 59 12.45 -3.58 -12.96
C ARG A 59 12.94 -5.02 -13.08
N ARG A 60 14.15 -5.32 -12.59
CA ARG A 60 14.73 -6.67 -12.60
C ARG A 60 13.90 -7.65 -11.76
N ALA A 61 13.24 -7.17 -10.71
CA ALA A 61 12.34 -7.97 -9.88
C ALA A 61 10.95 -8.20 -10.51
N GLY A 62 10.64 -7.56 -11.64
CA GLY A 62 9.38 -7.74 -12.37
C GLY A 62 8.33 -6.65 -12.14
N ALA A 63 8.68 -5.54 -11.48
CA ALA A 63 7.76 -4.42 -11.29
C ALA A 63 7.67 -3.50 -12.52
N VAL A 64 6.51 -2.88 -12.69
CA VAL A 64 6.34 -1.73 -13.59
C VAL A 64 6.80 -0.48 -12.85
N VAL A 65 7.91 0.12 -13.28
CA VAL A 65 8.47 1.30 -12.62
C VAL A 65 7.95 2.59 -13.25
N ARG A 66 7.45 3.49 -12.40
CA ARG A 66 7.08 4.87 -12.74
C ARG A 66 7.99 5.84 -11.99
N GLN A 67 8.49 6.84 -12.71
CA GLN A 67 9.31 7.89 -12.12
C GLN A 67 8.39 9.05 -11.71
N VAL A 68 8.57 9.57 -10.50
CA VAL A 68 7.84 10.73 -10.00
C VAL A 68 8.81 11.90 -9.90
N ALA A 69 8.63 12.90 -10.78
CA ALA A 69 9.51 14.06 -10.85
C ALA A 69 9.39 14.97 -9.62
N ASP A 70 8.16 15.19 -9.17
CA ASP A 70 7.88 16.08 -8.05
C ASP A 70 8.05 15.36 -6.71
N GLN A 71 9.12 15.70 -6.00
CA GLN A 71 9.39 15.10 -4.70
C GLN A 71 8.29 15.39 -3.68
N GLY A 72 7.88 14.35 -2.94
CA GLY A 72 7.01 14.50 -1.79
C GLY A 72 6.02 13.34 -1.66
N LYS A 73 5.73 12.93 -0.42
CA LYS A 73 4.86 11.78 -0.14
C LYS A 73 3.48 11.93 -0.79
N GLY A 74 2.92 13.15 -0.79
CA GLY A 74 1.63 13.44 -1.41
C GLY A 74 1.65 13.33 -2.94
N ASN A 75 2.73 13.76 -3.59
CA ASN A 75 2.85 13.73 -5.05
C ASN A 75 2.90 12.30 -5.57
N VAL A 76 3.69 11.45 -4.91
CA VAL A 76 3.79 10.02 -5.25
C VAL A 76 2.44 9.34 -5.10
N ILE A 77 1.74 9.55 -3.97
CA ILE A 77 0.43 8.95 -3.73
C ILE A 77 -0.60 9.43 -4.76
N ARG A 78 -0.65 10.73 -5.07
CA ARG A 78 -1.55 11.26 -6.11
C ARG A 78 -1.27 10.63 -7.47
N ARG A 79 0.00 10.51 -7.83
CA ARG A 79 0.43 9.91 -9.09
C ARG A 79 0.07 8.42 -9.17
N MET A 80 0.22 7.69 -8.07
CA MET A 80 -0.16 6.28 -7.98
C MET A 80 -1.62 6.05 -8.37
N PHE A 81 -2.54 6.83 -7.79
CA PHE A 81 -3.97 6.71 -8.10
C PHE A 81 -4.36 7.29 -9.46
N ALA A 82 -3.58 8.24 -10.01
CA ALA A 82 -3.83 8.79 -11.33
C ALA A 82 -3.37 7.86 -12.47
N ASP A 83 -2.27 7.13 -12.26
CA ASP A 83 -1.61 6.33 -13.31
C ASP A 83 -2.07 4.87 -13.35
N VAL A 84 -2.70 4.38 -12.29
CA VAL A 84 -3.03 2.96 -12.15
C VAL A 84 -4.52 2.80 -11.94
N GLU A 85 -5.13 2.00 -12.81
CA GLU A 85 -6.51 1.53 -12.64
C GLU A 85 -6.53 0.09 -12.15
N ALA A 86 -7.19 -0.13 -11.02
CA ALA A 86 -7.43 -1.44 -10.44
C ALA A 86 -8.75 -1.45 -9.68
N ASP A 87 -9.24 -2.65 -9.35
CA ASP A 87 -10.42 -2.85 -8.51
C ASP A 87 -10.02 -2.83 -7.03
N VAL A 88 -8.82 -3.33 -6.73
CA VAL A 88 -8.19 -3.29 -5.40
C VAL A 88 -6.77 -2.75 -5.50
N TYR A 89 -6.43 -1.83 -4.61
CA TYR A 89 -5.08 -1.28 -4.45
C TYR A 89 -4.46 -1.76 -3.14
N VAL A 90 -3.24 -2.28 -3.19
CA VAL A 90 -2.43 -2.59 -2.00
C VAL A 90 -1.30 -1.58 -1.94
N LEU A 91 -1.35 -0.63 -1.01
CA LEU A 91 -0.32 0.38 -0.83
C LEU A 91 0.72 -0.10 0.18
N VAL A 92 2.00 -0.04 -0.18
CA VAL A 92 3.11 -0.47 0.67
C VAL A 92 4.35 0.40 0.45
N ASP A 93 5.24 0.45 1.44
CA ASP A 93 6.54 1.11 1.35
C ASP A 93 7.60 0.12 0.86
N GLY A 94 8.61 0.62 0.14
CA GLY A 94 9.67 -0.20 -0.47
C GLY A 94 10.78 -0.66 0.48
N ASP A 95 10.65 -0.44 1.79
CA ASP A 95 11.69 -0.63 2.81
C ASP A 95 11.71 -2.03 3.46
N ASP A 96 10.90 -2.97 2.95
CA ASP A 96 10.76 -4.35 3.46
C ASP A 96 10.25 -4.46 4.92
N THR A 97 9.61 -3.39 5.44
CA THR A 97 9.04 -3.40 6.81
C THR A 97 7.75 -4.23 6.92
N TYR A 98 7.06 -4.48 5.81
CA TYR A 98 5.76 -5.14 5.78
C TYR A 98 5.85 -6.52 5.15
N ASP A 99 5.35 -7.52 5.87
CA ASP A 99 5.28 -8.88 5.34
C ASP A 99 4.23 -8.97 4.22
N ALA A 100 4.70 -9.24 3.00
CA ALA A 100 3.85 -9.45 1.84
C ALA A 100 2.89 -10.64 2.02
N SER A 101 3.22 -11.62 2.88
CA SER A 101 2.39 -12.79 3.15
C SER A 101 1.04 -12.43 3.82
N ALA A 102 0.95 -11.26 4.46
CA ALA A 102 -0.28 -10.76 5.05
C ALA A 102 -1.26 -10.19 3.99
N ALA A 103 -0.77 -9.80 2.82
CA ALA A 103 -1.56 -9.10 1.81
C ALA A 103 -2.80 -9.90 1.32
N PRO A 104 -2.73 -11.23 1.08
CA PRO A 104 -3.89 -12.01 0.70
C PRO A 104 -5.03 -11.93 1.72
N ALA A 105 -4.72 -12.05 3.02
CA ALA A 105 -5.74 -12.00 4.07
C ALA A 105 -6.41 -10.62 4.15
N LEU A 106 -5.65 -9.54 3.93
CA LEU A 106 -6.19 -8.18 3.88
C LEU A 106 -7.13 -8.00 2.67
N VAL A 107 -6.73 -8.47 1.49
CA VAL A 107 -7.54 -8.43 0.27
C VAL A 107 -8.82 -9.27 0.43
N GLU A 108 -8.72 -10.46 1.02
CA GLU A 108 -9.89 -11.29 1.31
C GLU A 108 -10.86 -10.61 2.27
N THR A 109 -10.33 -10.05 3.35
CA THR A 109 -11.14 -9.34 4.34
C THR A 109 -11.89 -8.17 3.70
N LEU A 110 -11.20 -7.43 2.84
CA LEU A 110 -11.77 -6.31 2.09
C LEU A 110 -12.88 -6.75 1.15
N LEU A 111 -12.67 -7.82 0.37
CA LEU A 111 -13.65 -8.32 -0.60
C LEU A 111 -14.83 -9.01 0.08
N ALA A 112 -14.59 -9.91 1.04
CA ALA A 112 -15.62 -10.70 1.71
C ALA A 112 -16.59 -9.84 2.53
N ASN A 113 -16.10 -8.75 3.12
CA ASN A 113 -16.90 -7.85 3.94
C ASN A 113 -17.37 -6.61 3.18
N GLY A 114 -17.01 -6.45 1.90
CA GLY A 114 -17.35 -5.28 1.09
C GLY A 114 -16.87 -3.96 1.70
N LEU A 115 -15.62 -3.94 2.18
CA LEU A 115 -15.01 -2.77 2.82
C LEU A 115 -14.32 -1.88 1.79
N ASP A 116 -14.21 -0.57 2.06
CA ASP A 116 -13.39 0.32 1.22
C ASP A 116 -11.93 0.27 1.57
N MET A 117 -11.61 -0.02 2.82
CA MET A 117 -10.24 0.05 3.28
C MET A 117 -10.00 -0.94 4.41
N VAL A 118 -8.88 -1.62 4.33
CA VAL A 118 -8.31 -2.42 5.41
C VAL A 118 -6.88 -1.96 5.62
N VAL A 119 -6.54 -1.61 6.85
CA VAL A 119 -5.19 -1.17 7.23
C VAL A 119 -4.53 -2.26 8.05
N GLY A 120 -3.35 -2.72 7.62
CA GLY A 120 -2.53 -3.63 8.40
C GLY A 120 -1.89 -2.88 9.57
N ALA A 121 -2.17 -3.30 10.80
CA ALA A 121 -1.53 -2.75 11.99
C ALA A 121 -0.23 -3.49 12.29
N ARG A 122 0.89 -2.77 12.42
CA ARG A 122 2.14 -3.33 12.93
C ARG A 122 2.03 -3.48 14.46
N ARG A 123 1.92 -4.70 14.96
CA ARG A 123 2.11 -5.00 16.38
C ARG A 123 3.61 -5.16 16.65
N SER A 124 4.28 -4.05 16.92
CA SER A 124 5.64 -4.09 17.46
C SER A 124 5.54 -4.33 18.98
N ASP A 125 6.08 -5.45 19.46
CA ASP A 125 6.28 -5.74 20.89
C ASP A 125 7.45 -4.93 21.51
N GLU A 126 7.88 -3.84 20.87
CA GLU A 126 9.02 -3.05 21.32
C GLU A 126 8.54 -1.77 22.02
N ARG A 127 8.58 -1.82 23.36
CA ARG A 127 8.52 -0.68 24.27
C ARG A 127 9.79 0.18 24.15
N GLU A 128 10.09 0.80 23.03
CA GLU A 128 11.17 1.79 23.02
C GLU A 128 11.01 2.87 21.93
N ALA A 129 11.11 4.12 22.36
CA ALA A 129 11.37 5.33 21.56
C ALA A 129 10.27 5.89 20.61
N TYR A 130 8.97 5.65 20.84
CA TYR A 130 7.93 6.42 20.14
C TYR A 130 7.80 7.84 20.73
N ARG A 131 8.54 8.80 20.15
CA ARG A 131 8.54 10.23 20.54
C ARG A 131 7.10 10.73 20.72
N LEU A 132 6.77 11.10 21.96
CA LEU A 132 5.44 11.51 22.45
C LEU A 132 4.72 12.57 21.58
N GLY A 133 5.45 13.36 20.79
CA GLY A 133 4.90 14.39 19.91
C GLY A 133 4.05 13.89 18.74
N HIS A 134 4.37 12.75 18.11
CA HIS A 134 3.62 12.26 16.94
C HIS A 134 2.24 11.68 17.30
N ARG A 135 2.05 11.20 18.53
CA ARG A 135 0.73 10.73 19.00
C ARG A 135 -0.26 11.88 19.18
N PHE A 136 0.22 13.05 19.58
CA PHE A 136 -0.61 14.25 19.74
C PHE A 136 -1.01 14.82 18.37
N GLY A 137 -0.08 14.91 17.43
CA GLY A 137 -0.35 15.32 16.04
C GLY A 137 -1.36 14.41 15.35
N ASN A 138 -1.19 13.09 15.41
CA ASN A 138 -2.15 12.15 14.84
C ASN A 138 -3.51 12.21 15.54
N ARG A 139 -3.56 12.39 16.86
CA ARG A 139 -4.84 12.51 17.59
C ARG A 139 -5.57 13.81 17.28
N LEU A 140 -4.86 14.92 17.11
CA LEU A 140 -5.44 16.20 16.69
C LEU A 140 -5.97 16.10 15.26
N LEU A 141 -5.17 15.62 14.31
CA LEU A 141 -5.60 15.41 12.92
C LEU A 141 -6.81 14.45 12.84
N THR A 142 -6.81 13.37 13.62
CA THR A 142 -7.94 12.43 13.68
C THR A 142 -9.20 13.09 14.28
N ARG A 143 -9.06 13.95 15.29
CA ARG A 143 -10.21 14.67 15.87
C ARG A 143 -10.74 15.78 14.98
N PHE A 144 -9.88 16.49 14.24
CA PHE A 144 -10.33 17.51 13.29
C PHE A 144 -11.07 16.91 12.10
N VAL A 145 -10.61 15.77 11.58
CA VAL A 145 -11.32 15.04 10.50
C VAL A 145 -12.65 14.45 10.98
N ALA A 146 -12.77 14.08 12.27
CA ALA A 146 -14.01 13.54 12.84
C ALA A 146 -15.12 14.58 13.10
N VAL A 147 -14.78 15.88 13.20
CA VAL A 147 -15.72 16.97 13.50
C VAL A 147 -16.27 17.64 12.23
N VAL A 148 -15.66 17.40 11.07
CA VAL A 148 -16.15 17.91 9.78
C VAL A 148 -17.34 17.05 9.31
N PRO A 149 -18.50 17.65 8.95
CA PRO A 149 -19.62 16.91 8.37
C PRO A 149 -19.15 16.11 7.16
N ARG A 150 -19.46 14.80 7.16
CA ARG A 150 -18.99 13.83 6.17
C ARG A 150 -19.34 14.27 4.75
N SER A 151 -18.40 14.93 4.11
CA SER A 151 -18.30 15.06 2.65
C SER A 151 -17.37 13.94 2.14
N PRO A 152 -17.59 13.38 0.94
CA PRO A 152 -17.07 12.06 0.55
C PRO A 152 -15.58 12.03 0.16
N SER A 153 -14.74 12.91 0.71
CA SER A 153 -13.36 13.08 0.23
C SER A 153 -12.39 13.58 1.32
N SER A 154 -12.15 12.78 2.35
CA SER A 154 -11.03 13.01 3.28
C SER A 154 -10.18 11.75 3.43
N MET A 155 -9.07 11.74 2.71
CA MET A 155 -8.02 10.71 2.72
C MET A 155 -7.21 10.81 4.02
N ALA A 156 -7.24 9.78 4.85
CA ALA A 156 -6.45 9.73 6.08
C ALA A 156 -4.98 9.48 5.74
N VAL A 157 -4.13 10.49 5.96
CA VAL A 157 -2.67 10.40 5.87
C VAL A 157 -2.12 10.13 7.26
N THR A 158 -1.97 8.86 7.66
CA THR A 158 -0.83 8.38 8.48
C THR A 158 -0.88 6.88 8.76
N THR A 159 0.27 6.23 8.48
CA THR A 159 0.74 4.92 8.96
C THR A 159 0.27 3.67 8.19
N GLY A 160 1.22 3.07 7.48
CA GLY A 160 1.30 1.63 7.25
C GLY A 160 0.45 1.04 6.13
N ALA A 161 0.92 -0.11 5.61
CA ALA A 161 0.37 -0.77 4.45
C ALA A 161 -1.17 -0.82 4.48
N SER A 162 -1.79 -0.28 3.43
CA SER A 162 -3.22 -0.05 3.37
C SER A 162 -3.77 -0.70 2.11
N THR A 163 -4.83 -1.49 2.22
CA THR A 163 -5.56 -2.01 1.07
C THR A 163 -6.82 -1.19 0.86
N LEU A 164 -7.07 -0.71 -0.36
CA LEU A 164 -8.22 0.13 -0.70
C LEU A 164 -9.06 -0.53 -1.82
N SER A 165 -10.37 -0.59 -1.63
CA SER A 165 -11.39 -0.97 -2.61
C SER A 165 -11.99 0.28 -3.21
N ARG A 166 -12.34 0.24 -4.49
CA ARG A 166 -12.98 1.38 -5.18
C ARG A 166 -14.50 1.49 -4.90
N ALA A 167 -15.12 0.52 -4.22
CA ALA A 167 -16.57 0.45 -4.08
C ALA A 167 -17.09 0.58 -2.63
N ARG A 168 -17.71 1.76 -2.34
CA ARG A 168 -18.73 2.10 -1.32
C ARG A 168 -18.30 2.35 0.15
N THR A 169 -18.05 3.64 0.46
CA THR A 169 -17.59 4.26 1.72
C THR A 169 -18.13 3.70 3.06
N ARG A 170 -17.31 2.88 3.74
CA ARG A 170 -17.31 2.38 5.12
C ARG A 170 -15.86 1.99 5.50
N PHE A 171 -15.30 2.68 6.50
CA PHE A 171 -13.94 2.45 7.01
C PHE A 171 -13.95 1.43 8.16
N SER A 172 -13.07 0.41 8.09
CA SER A 172 -12.87 -0.54 9.19
C SER A 172 -11.39 -0.90 9.33
N THR A 173 -10.81 -0.66 10.51
CA THR A 173 -9.45 -1.11 10.85
C THR A 173 -9.52 -2.55 11.33
N VAL A 174 -8.84 -3.48 10.64
CA VAL A 174 -8.71 -4.87 11.10
C VAL A 174 -7.30 -5.06 11.63
N SER A 175 -7.17 -5.18 12.95
CA SER A 175 -5.90 -5.56 13.58
C SER A 175 -5.72 -7.06 13.36
N ALA A 176 -4.68 -7.43 12.60
CA ALA A 176 -4.05 -8.74 12.78
C ALA A 176 -3.39 -8.78 14.17
#